data_AF-A0A382DLD9-F1
#
_entry.id   AF-A0A382DLD9-F1
#
_cell.length_a   1.000
_cell.length_b   1.000
_cell.length_c   1.000
_cell.angle_alpha   90.00
_cell.angle_beta   90.00
_cell.angle_gamma   90.00
#
_symmetry.space_group_name_H-M   'P 1'
#
loop_
_entity.id
_entity.type
_entity.pdbx_description
1 polymer ?
#
loop_
_entity_poly.entity_id
_entity_poly.type
_entity_poly.pdbx_seq_one_letter_code
_entity_poly.pdbx_strand_id
1 'polypeptide(L)' 'VAASGGLDSMALLHSLNTLSSRYEWRIAIAHFNHHLRGTVATADQFDVTEYANQ' A
#
# COMPACT_ATOMS: atom_id res chain seq x y z
N VAL A 1 -6.45 2.80 -3.99
CA VAL A 1 -5.30 2.42 -4.82
C VAL A 1 -4.96 0.95 -4.57
N ALA A 2 -4.57 0.24 -5.62
CA ALA A 2 -4.06 -1.12 -5.48
C ALA A 2 -2.57 -1.06 -5.06
N ALA A 3 -2.21 -1.72 -3.96
CA ALA A 3 -0.83 -1.78 -3.47
C ALA A 3 -0.37 -3.23 -3.47
N SER A 4 0.62 -3.57 -4.29
CA SER A 4 1.16 -4.94 -4.36
C SER A 4 2.18 -5.23 -3.27
N GLY A 5 2.61 -4.22 -2.51
CA GLY A 5 3.72 -4.28 -1.55
C GLY A 5 5.09 -4.00 -2.17
N GLY A 6 5.19 -4.01 -3.50
CA GLY A 6 6.41 -3.61 -4.21
C GLY A 6 6.69 -2.10 -4.13
N LEU A 7 7.97 -1.73 -4.30
CA LEU A 7 8.48 -0.36 -4.20
C LEU A 7 7.65 0.67 -4.98
N ASP A 8 7.35 0.40 -6.24
CA ASP A 8 6.60 1.33 -7.10
C ASP A 8 5.20 1.61 -6.54
N SER A 9 4.53 0.56 -6.04
CA SER A 9 3.18 0.68 -5.48
C SER A 9 3.17 1.44 -4.15
N MET A 10 4.21 1.26 -3.33
CA MET A 10 4.39 1.98 -2.08
C MET A 10 4.76 3.46 -2.31
N ALA A 11 5.60 3.75 -3.31
CA ALA A 11 5.93 5.12 -3.71
C ALA A 11 4.70 5.88 -4.24
N LEU A 12 3.88 5.22 -5.05
CA LEU A 12 2.61 5.77 -5.52
C LEU A 12 1.64 6.03 -4.36
N LEU A 13 1.47 5.05 -3.48
CA LEU A 13 0.63 5.17 -2.28
C LEU A 13 1.08 6.36 -1.41
N HIS A 14 2.38 6.48 -1.16
CA HIS A 14 2.95 7.58 -0.39
C HIS A 14 2.70 8.95 -1.04
N SER A 15 2.87 9.03 -2.35
CA SER A 15 2.62 10.26 -3.10
C SER A 15 1.15 10.67 -3.05
N LEU A 16 0.23 9.72 -3.24
CA LEU A 16 -1.21 9.96 -3.15
C LEU A 16 -1.64 10.35 -1.74
N ASN A 17 -1.10 9.71 -0.71
CA ASN A 17 -1.39 10.04 0.68
C ASN A 17 -0.92 11.46 1.03
N THR A 18 0.28 11.84 0.59
CA THR A 18 0.81 13.21 0.79
C THR A 18 -0.10 14.27 0.16
N LEU A 19 -0.58 14.01 -1.06
CA LEU A 19 -1.50 14.91 -1.76
C LEU A 19 -2.91 14.89 -1.18
N SER A 20 -3.31 13.82 -0.47
CA SER A 20 -4.67 13.66 0.04
C SER A 20 -5.10 14.80 0.97
N SER A 21 -4.19 15.33 1.79
CA SER A 21 -4.45 16.47 2.68
C SER A 21 -4.79 17.75 1.91
N ARG A 22 -4.09 17.99 0.79
CA ARG A 22 -4.27 19.19 -0.05
C ARG A 22 -5.56 19.14 -0.85
N TYR A 23 -5.98 17.95 -1.29
CA TYR A 23 -7.13 17.76 -2.17
C TYR A 23 -8.33 17.12 -1.46
N GLU A 24 -8.26 16.96 -0.14
CA GLU A 24 -9.29 16.36 0.72
C GLU A 24 -9.74 14.97 0.25
N TRP A 25 -8.78 14.15 -0.21
CA TRP A 25 -9.07 12.81 -0.68
C TRP A 25 -9.16 11.80 0.45
N ARG A 26 -10.11 10.88 0.35
CA ARG A 26 -10.14 9.66 1.16
C ARG A 26 -9.50 8.53 0.36
N ILE A 27 -8.29 8.15 0.76
CA ILE A 27 -7.57 7.05 0.11
C ILE A 27 -7.99 5.73 0.74
N ALA A 28 -8.53 4.83 -0.07
CA ALA A 28 -8.71 3.41 0.29
C ALA A 28 -7.55 2.60 -0.31
N ILE A 29 -7.01 1.65 0.44
CA ILE A 29 -5.91 0.77 0.00
C ILE A 29 -6.45 -0.64 -0.17
N ALA A 30 -6.11 -1.28 -1.29
CA ALA A 30 -6.43 -2.68 -1.54
C ALA A 30 -5.16 -3.45 -1.89
N HIS A 31 -4.80 -4.43 -1.07
CA HIS A 31 -3.74 -5.40 -1.34
C HIS A 31 -4.38 -6.77 -1.54
N PHE A 32 -3.89 -7.54 -2.50
CA PHE A 32 -4.32 -8.92 -2.71
C PHE A 32 -3.10 -9.84 -2.64
N ASN A 33 -3.03 -10.62 -1.57
CA ASN A 33 -1.93 -11.56 -1.37
C ASN A 33 -2.16 -12.82 -2.24
N HIS A 34 -1.40 -12.93 -3.33
CA HIS A 34 -1.49 -14.05 -4.25
C HIS A 34 -0.84 -15.36 -3.72
N HIS A 35 -0.15 -15.33 -2.56
CA HIS A 35 0.59 -16.47 -1.97
C HIS A 35 1.67 -17.12 -2.87
N LEU A 36 2.05 -16.48 -3.97
CA LEU A 36 3.00 -17.04 -4.94
C LEU A 36 4.47 -16.98 -4.48
N ARG A 37 4.79 -16.21 -3.44
CA ARG A 37 6.17 -15.96 -2.97
C ARG A 37 6.41 -16.27 -1.50
N GLY A 38 5.54 -17.08 -0.89
CA GLY A 38 5.69 -17.49 0.51
C GLY A 38 5.87 -16.31 1.46
N THR A 39 6.97 -16.31 2.22
CA THR A 39 7.28 -15.30 3.26
C THR A 39 7.42 -13.88 2.73
N VAL A 40 7.86 -13.70 1.49
CA VAL A 40 7.97 -12.37 0.86
C VAL A 40 6.59 -11.75 0.68
N ALA A 41 5.62 -12.54 0.25
CA ALA A 41 4.25 -12.05 0.07
C ALA A 41 3.59 -11.71 1.43
N THR A 42 3.98 -12.39 2.52
CA THR A 42 3.54 -12.04 3.88
C THR A 42 4.16 -10.73 4.35
N ALA A 43 5.45 -10.50 4.07
CA ALA A 43 6.12 -9.24 4.39
C ALA A 43 5.49 -8.06 3.63
N ASP A 44 5.24 -8.22 2.33
CA ASP A 44 4.56 -7.25 1.49
C ASP A 44 3.17 -6.86 2.06
N GLN A 45 2.39 -7.84 2.52
CA GLN A 45 1.11 -7.61 3.16
C GLN A 45 1.25 -6.85 4.50
N PHE A 46 2.26 -7.18 5.31
CA PHE A 46 2.52 -6.51 6.59
C PHE A 46 2.87 -5.04 6.38
N ASP A 47 3.79 -4.75 5.45
CA ASP A 47 4.23 -3.38 5.15
C ASP A 47 3.08 -2.50 4.67
N VAL A 48 2.20 -3.03 3.80
CA VAL A 48 1.02 -2.29 3.34
C VAL A 48 0.02 -2.04 4.47
N THR A 49 -0.18 -3.01 5.36
CA THR A 49 -1.09 -2.87 6.51
C THR A 49 -0.55 -1.87 7.52
N GLU A 50 0.74 -1.89 7.83
CA GLU A 50 1.38 -0.88 8.70
C GLU A 50 1.20 0.52 8.11
N TYR A 51 1.48 0.71 6.82
CA TYR A 51 1.30 2.00 6.16
C TYR A 51 -0.15 2.50 6.22
N ALA A 52 -1.13 1.60 6.07
CA ALA A 52 -2.55 1.95 6.10
C ALA A 52 -3.04 2.41 7.48
N ASN A 53 -2.34 2.05 8.55
CA ASN A 53 -2.71 2.37 9.94
C ASN A 53 -1.98 3.60 10.51
N GLN A 54 -1.12 4.24 9.72
CA GLN A 54 -0.48 5.53 10.06
C GLN A 54 -1.42 6.70 9.77
#